data_AF-A0A920BVH6-F1
#
_entry.id   AF-A0A920BVH6-F1
#
_cell.length_a   1.000
_cell.length_b   1.000
_cell.length_c   1.000
_cell.angle_alpha   90.00
_cell.angle_beta   90.00
_cell.angle_gamma   90.00
#
_symmetry.space_group_name_H-M   'P 1'
#
loop_
_entity.id
_entity.type
_entity.pdbx_description
1 polymer ?
#
loop_
_entity_poly.entity_id
_entity_poly.type
_entity_poly.pdbx_seq_one_letter_code
_entity_poly.pdbx_strand_id
1 'polypeptide(L)'
;MNIEKRLNGKFAEVVTHVKDTAQALDCSGSSMLIIHKDKIVSEAYWGKHANRDNARRVQKDSQFHVASVRKSYIGFAVAYAIHYRYID
;
A
#
# COMPACT_ATOMS: atom_id res chain seq x y z
N MET A 1 0.39 10.66 -7.49
CA MET A 1 -0.98 10.47 -6.96
C MET A 1 -1.32 11.69 -6.11
N ASN A 2 -2.24 12.53 -6.59
CA ASN A 2 -2.67 13.75 -5.87
C ASN A 2 -3.92 13.43 -5.04
N ILE A 3 -3.74 12.70 -3.94
CA ILE A 3 -4.80 12.47 -2.96
C ILE A 3 -4.46 13.31 -1.72
N GLU A 4 -5.43 14.09 -1.23
CA GLU A 4 -5.28 14.92 -0.03
C GLU A 4 -4.95 14.03 1.18
N LYS A 5 -4.01 14.49 2.02
CA LYS A 5 -3.67 13.82 3.29
C LYS A 5 -4.42 14.47 4.45
N ARG A 6 -5.19 13.67 5.18
CA ARG A 6 -5.88 14.06 6.42
C ARG A 6 -5.66 13.02 7.51
N LEU A 7 -4.40 12.92 7.93
CA LEU A 7 -3.96 11.93 8.91
C LEU A 7 -4.71 12.08 10.24
N ASN A 8 -5.09 10.95 10.84
CA ASN A 8 -5.72 10.92 12.14
C ASN A 8 -5.47 9.57 12.84
N GLY A 9 -5.68 9.52 14.16
CA GLY A 9 -5.41 8.33 14.98
C GLY A 9 -6.49 7.25 14.94
N LYS A 10 -7.59 7.41 14.18
CA LYS A 10 -8.73 6.47 14.21
C LYS A 10 -8.39 5.05 13.73
N PHE A 11 -7.27 4.91 13.02
CA PHE A 11 -6.80 3.63 12.48
C PHE A 11 -5.55 3.10 13.19
N ALA A 12 -5.23 3.61 14.39
CA ALA A 12 -4.03 3.21 15.13
C ALA A 12 -3.95 1.70 15.37
N GLU A 13 -5.07 1.05 15.70
CA GLU A 13 -5.11 -0.41 15.88
C GLU A 13 -4.76 -1.17 14.58
N VAL A 14 -5.21 -0.68 13.43
CA VAL A 14 -4.85 -1.26 12.13
C VAL A 14 -3.36 -1.08 11.84
N VAL A 15 -2.81 0.11 12.14
CA VAL A 15 -1.36 0.38 12.00
C VAL A 15 -0.55 -0.61 12.83
N THR A 16 -0.92 -0.78 14.11
CA THR A 16 -0.25 -1.70 15.04
C THR A 16 -0.36 -3.14 14.55
N HIS A 17 -1.56 -3.59 14.18
CA HIS A 17 -1.77 -4.96 13.71
C HIS A 17 -0.94 -5.31 12.47
N VAL A 18 -0.86 -4.39 11.50
CA VAL A 18 -0.03 -4.58 10.29
C VAL A 18 1.46 -4.62 10.63
N LYS A 19 1.91 -3.74 11.53
CA LYS A 19 3.30 -3.71 12.00
C LYS A 19 3.67 -5.02 12.71
N ASP A 20 2.84 -5.45 13.65
CA ASP A 20 3.08 -6.65 14.46
C ASP A 20 3.07 -7.91 13.58
N THR A 21 2.17 -7.98 12.59
CA THR A 21 2.16 -9.05 11.60
C THR A 21 3.44 -9.08 10.78
N ALA A 22 3.91 -7.91 10.30
CA ALA A 22 5.16 -7.83 9.55
C ALA A 22 6.37 -8.27 10.39
N GLN A 23 6.38 -7.96 11.69
CA GLN A 23 7.41 -8.42 12.63
C GLN A 23 7.33 -9.93 12.89
N ALA A 24 6.13 -10.46 13.11
CA ALA A 24 5.92 -11.89 13.34
C ALA A 24 6.32 -12.75 12.13
N LEU A 25 6.24 -12.20 10.92
CA LEU A 25 6.63 -12.86 9.67
C LEU A 25 8.09 -12.56 9.26
N ASP A 26 8.88 -11.88 10.09
CA ASP A 26 10.26 -11.48 9.80
C ASP A 26 10.42 -10.76 8.44
N CYS A 27 9.45 -9.89 8.12
CA CYS A 27 9.48 -9.13 6.88
C CYS A 27 10.63 -8.11 6.91
N SER A 28 11.46 -8.10 5.87
CA SER A 28 12.56 -7.13 5.73
C SER A 28 12.07 -5.68 5.71
N GLY A 29 10.91 -5.43 5.10
CA GLY A 29 10.25 -4.13 5.07
C GLY A 29 8.77 -4.24 4.75
N SER A 30 8.00 -3.28 5.25
CA SER A 30 6.55 -3.22 5.06
C SER A 30 6.07 -1.76 4.99
N SER A 31 4.90 -1.57 4.39
CA SER A 31 4.27 -0.25 4.31
C SER A 31 2.75 -0.40 4.38
N MET A 32 2.08 0.66 4.83
CA MET A 32 0.63 0.73 4.89
C MET A 32 0.15 2.10 4.43
N LEU A 33 -0.93 2.11 3.66
CA LEU A 33 -1.65 3.31 3.25
C LEU A 33 -3.16 3.05 3.39
N ILE A 34 -3.86 3.90 4.12
CA ILE A 34 -5.31 3.83 4.26
C ILE A 34 -5.93 5.06 3.61
N ILE A 35 -6.77 4.82 2.61
CA ILE A 35 -7.59 5.83 1.96
C ILE A 35 -9.02 5.66 2.46
N HIS A 36 -9.61 6.74 2.96
CA HIS A 36 -10.99 6.77 3.42
C HIS A 36 -11.63 8.10 3.05
N LYS A 37 -12.78 8.05 2.37
CA LYS A 37 -13.48 9.22 1.81
C LYS A 37 -12.54 10.08 0.96
N ASP A 38 -11.86 9.43 0.02
CA ASP A 38 -10.93 10.05 -0.94
C ASP A 38 -9.76 10.83 -0.31
N LYS A 39 -9.41 10.50 0.93
CA LYS A 39 -8.27 11.10 1.65
C LYS A 39 -7.38 10.02 2.22
N ILE A 40 -6.07 10.26 2.19
CA ILE A 40 -5.12 9.42 2.94
C ILE A 40 -5.26 9.78 4.41
N VAL A 41 -5.76 8.84 5.21
CA VAL A 41 -6.02 9.01 6.64
C VAL A 41 -4.98 8.34 7.53
N SER A 42 -4.18 7.43 6.97
CA SER A 42 -3.03 6.81 7.63
C SER A 42 -2.00 6.38 6.58
N GLU A 43 -0.72 6.54 6.91
CA GLU A 43 0.41 6.15 6.06
C GLU A 43 1.59 5.82 6.97
N ALA A 44 2.21 4.65 6.77
CA ALA A 44 3.32 4.18 7.60
C ALA A 44 4.29 3.31 6.81
N TYR A 45 5.56 3.31 7.23
CA TYR A 45 6.67 2.61 6.58
C TYR A 45 7.60 2.01 7.62
N TRP A 46 8.01 0.76 7.42
CA TRP A 46 8.88 0.03 8.34
C TRP A 46 9.95 -0.77 7.60
N GLY A 47 11.09 -0.96 8.25
CA GLY A 47 12.17 -1.82 7.76
C GLY A 47 12.97 -1.25 6.58
N LYS A 48 13.56 -2.17 5.81
CA LYS A 48 14.48 -1.94 4.69
C LYS A 48 14.08 -2.79 3.48
N HIS A 49 14.62 -2.49 2.31
CA HIS A 49 14.34 -3.23 1.07
C HIS A 49 14.94 -4.64 1.05
N ALA A 50 15.83 -4.97 1.99
CA ALA A 50 16.43 -6.30 2.14
C ALA A 50 17.01 -6.49 3.55
N ASN A 51 17.19 -7.75 3.96
CA ASN A 51 17.85 -8.13 5.22
C ASN A 51 19.39 -8.04 5.10
N ARG A 52 19.89 -6.83 4.86
CA ARG A 52 21.33 -6.50 4.89
C ARG A 52 21.55 -5.10 5.45
N ASP A 53 22.69 -4.87 6.07
CA ASP A 53 22.94 -3.67 6.88
C ASP A 53 22.73 -2.36 6.11
N ASN A 54 23.19 -2.31 4.87
CA ASN A 54 23.13 -1.12 4.01
C ASN A 54 21.93 -1.09 3.06
N ALA A 55 20.89 -1.92 3.31
CA ALA A 55 19.67 -1.85 2.52
C ALA A 55 18.94 -0.51 2.76
N ARG A 56 18.43 0.07 1.68
CA ARG A 56 17.63 1.29 1.70
C ARG A 56 16.41 1.12 2.60
N ARG A 57 16.08 2.13 3.40
CA ARG A 57 14.86 2.14 4.23
C ARG A 57 13.61 2.20 3.36
N VAL A 58 12.55 1.54 3.80
CA VAL A 58 11.22 1.75 3.21
C VAL A 58 10.74 3.15 3.57
N GLN A 59 10.23 3.86 2.58
CA GLN A 59 9.77 5.25 2.66
C GLN A 59 8.79 5.53 1.52
N LYS A 60 8.24 6.74 1.46
CA LYS A 60 7.16 7.15 0.54
C LYS A 60 7.35 6.79 -0.93
N ASP A 61 8.57 6.85 -1.45
CA ASP A 61 8.90 6.56 -2.86
C ASP A 61 9.45 5.14 -3.06
N SER A 62 9.37 4.27 -2.04
CA SER A 62 9.73 2.85 -2.17
C SER A 62 8.73 2.13 -3.06
N GLN A 63 9.26 1.30 -3.98
CA GLN A 63 8.46 0.45 -4.85
C GLN A 63 8.58 -1.00 -4.40
N PHE A 64 7.45 -1.70 -4.37
CA PHE A 64 7.38 -3.12 -4.02
C PHE A 64 6.96 -3.93 -5.24
N HIS A 65 7.46 -5.16 -5.34
CA HIS A 65 6.93 -6.11 -6.30
C HIS A 65 5.58 -6.65 -5.81
N VAL A 66 4.49 -6.03 -6.22
CA VAL A 66 3.12 -6.37 -5.75
C VAL A 66 2.51 -7.63 -6.39
N ALA A 67 3.27 -8.35 -7.24
CA ALA A 67 2.90 -9.63 -7.84
C ALA A 67 1.46 -9.67 -8.38
N SER A 68 0.63 -10.58 -7.86
CA SER A 68 -0.75 -10.81 -8.33
C SER A 68 -1.68 -9.60 -8.13
N VAL A 69 -1.35 -8.63 -7.28
CA VAL A 69 -2.13 -7.38 -7.12
C VAL A 69 -2.21 -6.61 -8.43
N ARG A 70 -1.23 -6.75 -9.34
CA ARG A 70 -1.27 -6.12 -10.67
C ARG A 70 -2.50 -6.51 -11.49
N LYS A 71 -3.12 -7.67 -11.22
CA LYS A 71 -4.35 -8.10 -11.88
C LYS A 71 -5.54 -7.17 -11.57
N SER A 72 -5.53 -6.45 -10.45
CA SER A 72 -6.55 -5.43 -10.15
C SER A 72 -6.54 -4.29 -11.17
N TYR A 73 -5.39 -3.92 -11.72
CA TYR A 73 -5.32 -2.90 -12.78
C TYR A 73 -5.94 -3.40 -14.09
N ILE A 74 -5.73 -4.67 -14.42
CA ILE A 74 -6.35 -5.31 -15.58
C ILE A 74 -7.88 -5.34 -15.38
N GLY A 75 -8.34 -5.79 -14.21
CA GLY A 75 -9.76 -5.79 -13.86
C GLY A 75 -10.38 -4.39 -13.96
N PHE A 76 -9.69 -3.36 -13.48
CA PHE A 76 -10.14 -1.98 -13.60
C PHE A 76 -10.23 -1.52 -15.07
N ALA A 77 -9.22 -1.81 -15.89
CA ALA A 77 -9.23 -1.46 -17.31
C ALA A 77 -10.37 -2.15 -18.07
N VAL A 78 -10.64 -3.43 -17.78
CA VAL A 78 -11.78 -4.17 -18.35
C VAL A 78 -13.11 -3.57 -17.89
N ALA A 79 -13.27 -3.31 -16.60
CA ALA A 79 -14.50 -2.70 -16.07
C ALA A 79 -14.76 -1.32 -16.68
N TYR A 80 -13.70 -0.52 -16.88
CA TYR A 80 -13.78 0.75 -17.59
C TYR A 80 -14.22 0.56 -19.05
N ALA A 81 -13.64 -0.40 -19.77
CA ALA A 81 -13.98 -0.67 -21.16
C ALA A 81 -15.44 -1.13 -21.32
N ILE A 82 -15.94 -1.98 -20.42
CA ILE A 82 -17.35 -2.40 -20.38
C ILE A 82 -18.26 -1.19 -20.07
N HIS A 83 -17.90 -0.38 -19.07
CA HIS A 83 -18.69 0.79 -18.67
C HIS A 83 -18.91 1.77 -19.84
N TYR A 84 -17.87 1.98 -20.67
CA TYR A 84 -17.92 2.83 -21.85
C TYR A 84 -18.27 2.09 -23.15
N ARG A 85 -18.61 0.79 -23.07
CA ARG A 85 -19.01 -0.05 -24.22
C ARG A 85 -17.97 -0.15 -25.33
N TYR A 86 -16.69 -0.23 -24.96
CA TYR A 86 -15.63 -0.58 -25.90
C TYR A 86 -15.54 -2.09 -26.16
N ILE A 87 -15.99 -2.88 -25.18
CA ILE A 87 -16.11 -4.34 -25.21
C ILE A 87 -17.39 -4.74 -24.46
N ASP A 88 -17.84 -5.98 -24.68
CA ASP A 88 -19.01 -6.60 -24.03
C ASP A 88 -18.63 -7.69 -23.02
#